data_AF-A0A9Q0UPQ4-F1
#
_entry.id   AF-A0A9Q0UPQ4-F1
#
_cell.length_a   1.000
_cell.length_b   1.000
_cell.length_c   1.000
_cell.angle_alpha   90.00
_cell.angle_beta   90.00
_cell.angle_gamma   90.00
#
_symmetry.space_group_name_H-M   'P 1'
#
loop_
_entity.id
_entity.type
_entity.pdbx_description
1 polymer ?
#
loop_
_entity_poly.entity_id
_entity_poly.type
_entity_poly.pdbx_seq_one_letter_code
_entity_poly.pdbx_strand_id
1 'polypeptide(L)'
;MAESSPPPPLPPSPNHMVPPILHTDPPPPPPPPPRSCKICLLSKRPKLRVTSEFDSDTSLFFHKVSCKLLDSFAKFKLSFLNNNKGELSQPQFAFTSKLLSIHYDLEEQNALVKGSFDLGPNLHFKAAHDVKAQHGEVTMVADLGDPGYALEISSLVPTVGVPRATLKFPLGEVSLEEKEEEEARRTLSVSGVVKSQLMNGICTAQFSDEDLKLRYCYKDEALSIIPSISLPSNALSFAFKRQFTPSNKLRYNLYTLFIQIQRSILSFFACTPYVA
;
A
#
# COMPACT_ATOMS: atom_id res chain seq x y z
N MET A 1 23.46 -73.76 -37.78
CA MET A 1 24.24 -74.63 -36.87
C MET A 1 23.59 -74.56 -35.50
N ALA A 2 23.26 -75.73 -34.93
CA ALA A 2 22.95 -76.11 -33.54
C ALA A 2 22.07 -75.13 -32.72
N GLU A 3 20.78 -75.38 -32.44
CA GLU A 3 20.14 -76.51 -31.74
C GLU A 3 20.54 -76.64 -30.26
N SER A 4 19.55 -76.45 -29.37
CA SER A 4 19.54 -77.03 -28.03
C SER A 4 18.08 -77.13 -27.56
N SER A 5 17.51 -78.31 -27.79
CA SER A 5 16.23 -78.77 -27.27
C SER A 5 16.29 -79.07 -25.75
N PRO A 6 15.15 -79.00 -25.03
CA PRO A 6 15.10 -79.10 -23.57
C PRO A 6 15.12 -80.56 -23.06
N PRO A 7 15.47 -80.79 -21.77
CA PRO A 7 15.54 -82.13 -21.18
C PRO A 7 14.15 -82.73 -20.87
N PRO A 8 14.04 -84.08 -20.82
CA PRO A 8 12.78 -84.80 -20.64
C PRO A 8 12.27 -84.78 -19.17
N PRO A 9 10.95 -84.96 -18.96
CA PRO A 9 10.35 -84.94 -17.63
C PRO A 9 10.58 -86.23 -16.83
N LEU A 10 10.81 -86.09 -15.52
CA LEU A 10 10.88 -87.18 -14.55
C LEU A 10 9.47 -87.70 -14.16
N PRO A 11 9.33 -89.00 -13.83
CA PRO A 11 8.04 -89.65 -13.58
C PRO A 11 7.38 -89.23 -12.25
N PRO A 12 6.04 -89.41 -12.14
CA PRO A 12 5.28 -88.94 -10.99
C PRO A 12 5.47 -89.85 -9.77
N SER A 13 5.90 -89.27 -8.64
CA SER A 13 5.87 -89.96 -7.35
C SER A 13 4.50 -89.78 -6.69
N PRO A 14 3.86 -90.87 -6.21
CA PRO A 14 2.48 -90.86 -5.74
C PRO A 14 2.38 -90.53 -4.25
N ASN A 15 1.23 -89.94 -3.91
CA ASN A 15 0.64 -89.81 -2.58
C ASN A 15 1.25 -88.75 -1.66
N HIS A 16 0.49 -87.69 -1.39
CA HIS A 16 0.01 -87.42 -0.04
C HIS A 16 -1.29 -86.62 -0.09
N MET A 17 -2.26 -87.08 0.71
CA MET A 17 -3.66 -86.64 0.78
C MET A 17 -3.80 -85.13 1.01
N VAL A 18 -4.72 -84.48 0.29
CA VAL A 18 -5.19 -83.12 0.59
C VAL A 18 -6.69 -83.16 0.92
N PRO A 19 -7.17 -82.42 1.96
CA PRO A 19 -8.52 -82.51 2.53
C PRO A 19 -9.63 -81.84 1.65
N PRO A 20 -10.92 -81.95 2.03
CA PRO A 20 -12.05 -81.70 1.14
C PRO A 20 -12.20 -80.22 0.72
N ILE A 21 -12.70 -80.03 -0.50
CA ILE A 21 -13.00 -78.74 -1.12
C ILE A 21 -14.11 -78.04 -0.31
N LEU A 22 -13.76 -76.93 0.36
CA LEU A 22 -14.72 -75.95 0.84
C LEU A 22 -15.14 -75.08 -0.34
N HIS A 23 -16.42 -75.16 -0.69
CA HIS A 23 -17.08 -74.29 -1.66
C HIS A 23 -16.79 -72.82 -1.33
N THR A 24 -16.11 -72.13 -2.25
CA THR A 24 -15.84 -70.69 -2.15
C THR A 24 -16.97 -69.97 -2.89
N ASP A 25 -17.77 -69.19 -2.16
CA ASP A 25 -18.75 -68.28 -2.76
C ASP A 25 -18.05 -67.27 -3.69
N PRO A 26 -18.71 -66.84 -4.79
CA PRO A 26 -18.14 -65.84 -5.68
C PRO A 26 -18.02 -64.47 -4.98
N PRO A 27 -16.95 -63.71 -5.24
CA PRO A 27 -16.76 -62.39 -4.63
C PRO A 27 -17.88 -61.43 -5.06
N PRO A 28 -18.32 -60.51 -4.17
CA PRO A 28 -19.34 -59.54 -4.49
C PRO A 28 -18.86 -58.60 -5.62
N PRO A 29 -19.76 -58.16 -6.52
CA PRO A 29 -19.39 -57.26 -7.59
C PRO A 29 -18.83 -55.94 -7.05
N PRO A 30 -17.88 -55.30 -7.77
CA PRO A 30 -17.29 -54.05 -7.34
C PRO A 30 -18.37 -52.95 -7.25
N PRO A 31 -18.25 -52.01 -6.30
CA PRO A 31 -19.19 -50.92 -6.15
C PRO A 31 -19.21 -50.06 -7.43
N PRO A 32 -20.39 -49.54 -7.84
CA PRO A 32 -20.48 -48.71 -9.03
C PRO A 32 -19.61 -47.44 -8.87
N PRO A 33 -18.98 -46.94 -9.95
CA PRO A 33 -18.18 -45.74 -9.88
C PRO A 33 -19.06 -44.55 -9.42
N PRO A 34 -18.52 -43.65 -8.59
CA PRO A 34 -19.27 -42.50 -8.11
C PRO A 34 -19.74 -41.69 -9.31
N ARG A 35 -21.06 -41.48 -9.42
CA ARG A 35 -21.66 -40.63 -10.45
C ARG A 35 -21.06 -39.23 -10.29
N SER A 36 -20.25 -38.82 -11.25
CA SER A 36 -19.72 -37.46 -11.30
C SER A 36 -20.88 -36.50 -11.56
N CYS A 37 -21.46 -35.94 -10.50
CA CYS A 37 -22.30 -34.76 -10.63
C CYS A 37 -21.42 -33.62 -11.17
N LYS A 38 -21.54 -33.34 -12.48
CA LYS A 38 -20.90 -32.20 -13.16
C LYS A 38 -21.55 -30.84 -12.78
N ILE A 39 -22.14 -30.73 -11.59
CA ILE A 39 -22.67 -29.50 -11.00
C ILE A 39 -22.14 -29.40 -9.56
N CYS A 40 -20.82 -29.48 -9.41
CA CYS A 40 -20.13 -29.23 -8.13
C CYS A 40 -19.27 -27.95 -8.20
N LEU A 41 -19.71 -26.93 -8.98
CA LEU A 41 -19.05 -25.63 -9.02
C LEU A 41 -19.42 -24.71 -7.84
N LEU A 42 -20.24 -25.17 -6.88
CA LEU A 42 -20.81 -24.33 -5.80
C LEU A 42 -20.50 -24.81 -4.36
N SER A 43 -19.59 -25.77 -4.14
CA SER A 43 -19.48 -26.42 -2.82
C SER A 43 -18.47 -25.81 -1.82
N LYS A 44 -17.72 -24.78 -2.17
CA LYS A 44 -16.89 -24.07 -1.17
C LYS A 44 -17.70 -22.93 -0.55
N ARG A 45 -18.26 -23.17 0.65
CA ARG A 45 -18.85 -22.10 1.46
C ARG A 45 -17.81 -21.00 1.68
N PRO A 46 -18.14 -19.74 1.41
CA PRO A 46 -17.19 -18.65 1.55
C PRO A 46 -16.81 -18.47 3.03
N LYS A 47 -15.53 -18.20 3.29
CA LYS A 47 -15.02 -18.05 4.66
C LYS A 47 -15.58 -16.77 5.28
N LEU A 48 -16.55 -16.93 6.18
CA LEU A 48 -17.13 -15.86 6.98
C LEU A 48 -16.26 -15.63 8.24
N ARG A 49 -15.89 -14.39 8.49
CA ARG A 49 -15.21 -13.94 9.71
C ARG A 49 -16.04 -12.86 10.37
N VAL A 50 -16.39 -13.07 11.63
CA VAL A 50 -17.05 -12.09 12.49
C VAL A 50 -16.05 -11.66 13.55
N THR A 51 -16.00 -10.36 13.84
CA THR A 51 -15.17 -9.79 14.90
C THR A 51 -16.01 -8.75 15.63
N SER A 52 -15.95 -8.77 16.96
CA SER A 52 -16.64 -7.83 17.83
C SER A 52 -15.61 -7.30 18.81
N GLU A 53 -15.51 -5.98 18.91
CA GLU A 53 -14.57 -5.28 19.78
C GLU A 53 -15.38 -4.35 20.69
N PHE A 54 -15.04 -4.28 21.97
CA PHE A 54 -15.68 -3.38 22.93
C PHE A 54 -14.69 -2.28 23.29
N ASP A 55 -15.14 -1.03 23.24
CA ASP A 55 -14.37 0.14 23.65
C ASP A 55 -14.89 0.64 25.01
N SER A 56 -14.03 0.63 26.03
CA SER A 56 -14.38 1.07 27.39
C SER A 56 -14.57 2.57 27.51
N ASP A 57 -13.89 3.37 26.67
CA ASP A 57 -13.92 4.83 26.77
C ASP A 57 -15.25 5.37 26.22
N THR A 58 -15.74 4.77 25.13
CA THR A 58 -17.01 5.15 24.50
C THR A 58 -18.20 4.27 24.90
N SER A 59 -17.95 3.13 25.55
CA SER A 59 -18.96 2.11 25.88
C SER A 59 -19.72 1.57 24.66
N LEU A 60 -19.05 1.53 23.50
CA LEU A 60 -19.61 1.04 22.23
C LEU A 60 -19.01 -0.31 21.84
N PHE A 61 -19.82 -1.14 21.19
CA PHE A 61 -19.38 -2.35 20.51
C PHE A 61 -19.19 -2.08 19.02
N PHE A 62 -17.99 -2.34 18.50
CA PHE A 62 -17.71 -2.35 17.08
C PHE A 62 -17.83 -3.76 16.52
N HIS A 63 -18.79 -3.96 15.63
CA HIS A 63 -19.01 -5.24 14.97
C HIS A 63 -18.50 -5.17 13.53
N LYS A 64 -17.84 -6.24 13.10
CA LYS A 64 -17.28 -6.39 11.75
C LYS A 64 -17.54 -7.80 11.24
N VAL A 65 -18.34 -7.89 10.19
CA VAL A 65 -18.62 -9.13 9.46
C VAL A 65 -17.91 -9.04 8.13
N SER A 66 -17.10 -10.04 7.76
CA SER A 66 -16.43 -10.08 6.47
C SER A 66 -16.47 -11.46 5.84
N CYS A 67 -16.63 -11.51 4.53
CA CYS A 67 -16.80 -12.74 3.78
C CYS A 67 -15.93 -12.68 2.52
N LYS A 68 -15.04 -13.64 2.33
CA LYS A 68 -14.26 -13.79 1.10
C LYS A 68 -15.04 -14.66 0.11
N LEU A 69 -15.29 -14.14 -1.08
CA LEU A 69 -16.03 -14.79 -2.15
C LEU A 69 -15.06 -15.28 -3.24
N LEU A 70 -15.47 -16.29 -4.01
CA LEU A 70 -14.79 -16.76 -5.23
C LEU A 70 -13.28 -17.01 -5.03
N ASP A 71 -12.93 -17.91 -4.11
CA ASP A 71 -11.53 -18.22 -3.75
C ASP A 71 -10.68 -16.97 -3.40
N SER A 72 -11.29 -15.98 -2.75
CA SER A 72 -10.70 -14.70 -2.34
C SER A 72 -10.51 -13.67 -3.47
N PHE A 73 -11.20 -13.84 -4.60
CA PHE A 73 -11.24 -12.82 -5.66
C PHE A 73 -11.92 -11.52 -5.21
N ALA A 74 -12.94 -11.65 -4.36
CA ALA A 74 -13.65 -10.51 -3.79
C ALA A 74 -13.87 -10.69 -2.28
N LYS A 75 -14.10 -9.58 -1.60
CA LYS A 75 -14.38 -9.51 -0.18
C LYS A 75 -15.55 -8.58 0.07
N PHE A 76 -16.54 -9.08 0.79
CA PHE A 76 -17.58 -8.28 1.40
C PHE A 76 -17.20 -7.98 2.85
N LYS A 77 -17.46 -6.76 3.31
CA LYS A 77 -17.30 -6.32 4.70
C LYS A 77 -18.50 -5.47 5.08
N LEU A 78 -19.11 -5.79 6.21
CA LEU A 78 -20.08 -4.96 6.90
C LEU A 78 -19.46 -4.59 8.25
N SER A 79 -19.49 -3.31 8.61
CA SER A 79 -19.15 -2.83 9.95
C SER A 79 -20.23 -1.92 10.49
N PHE A 80 -20.47 -1.97 11.79
CA PHE A 80 -21.42 -1.09 12.47
C PHE A 80 -21.05 -0.99 13.95
N LEU A 81 -21.44 0.10 14.58
CA LEU A 81 -21.36 0.29 16.01
C LEU A 81 -22.71 -0.07 16.65
N ASN A 82 -22.65 -0.51 17.90
CA ASN A 82 -23.80 -0.85 18.71
C ASN A 82 -23.58 -0.30 20.12
N ASN A 83 -24.58 0.39 20.68
CA ASN A 83 -24.53 0.86 22.05
C ASN A 83 -25.11 -0.16 23.05
N ASN A 84 -25.09 0.17 24.34
CA ASN A 84 -25.64 -0.67 25.40
C ASN A 84 -27.17 -0.85 25.35
N LYS A 85 -27.87 -0.10 24.50
CA LYS A 85 -29.32 -0.20 24.27
C LYS A 85 -29.68 -1.04 23.05
N GLY A 86 -28.69 -1.53 22.30
CA GLY A 86 -28.92 -2.28 21.05
C GLY A 86 -29.14 -1.38 19.83
N GLU A 87 -28.93 -0.06 19.95
CA GLU A 87 -29.07 0.87 18.83
C GLU A 87 -27.82 0.83 17.95
N LEU A 88 -28.02 0.72 16.64
CA LEU A 88 -26.95 0.63 15.65
C LEU A 88 -26.59 2.01 15.12
N SER A 89 -25.29 2.28 14.97
CA SER A 89 -24.76 3.51 14.37
C SER A 89 -23.59 3.23 13.41
N GLN A 90 -23.29 4.17 12.52
CA GLN A 90 -22.23 4.08 11.51
C GLN A 90 -22.19 2.76 10.70
N PRO A 91 -23.33 2.27 10.15
CA PRO A 91 -23.30 1.08 9.32
C PRO A 91 -22.60 1.37 7.98
N GLN A 92 -21.50 0.64 7.77
CA GLN A 92 -20.64 0.74 6.59
C GLN A 92 -20.57 -0.58 5.85
N PHE A 93 -20.80 -0.52 4.55
CA PHE A 93 -20.70 -1.64 3.63
C PHE A 93 -19.49 -1.45 2.73
N ALA A 94 -18.71 -2.50 2.52
CA ALA A 94 -17.61 -2.48 1.58
C ALA A 94 -17.58 -3.76 0.76
N PHE A 95 -17.50 -3.58 -0.56
CA PHE A 95 -17.16 -4.62 -1.51
C PHE A 95 -15.78 -4.30 -2.07
N THR A 96 -14.84 -5.24 -1.99
CA THR A 96 -13.49 -5.04 -2.51
C THR A 96 -13.10 -6.24 -3.37
N SER A 97 -12.76 -5.96 -4.62
CA SER A 97 -12.14 -6.90 -5.56
C SER A 97 -10.83 -6.31 -6.07
N LYS A 98 -10.16 -7.02 -6.98
CA LYS A 98 -8.94 -6.50 -7.62
C LYS A 98 -9.19 -5.26 -8.48
N LEU A 99 -10.31 -5.24 -9.21
CA LEU A 99 -10.60 -4.20 -10.21
C LEU A 99 -11.56 -3.12 -9.72
N LEU A 100 -12.37 -3.44 -8.72
CA LEU A 100 -13.44 -2.59 -8.22
C LEU A 100 -13.53 -2.67 -6.70
N SER A 101 -13.55 -1.52 -6.04
CA SER A 101 -13.87 -1.38 -4.62
C SER A 101 -14.99 -0.37 -4.44
N ILE A 102 -16.00 -0.71 -3.67
CA ILE A 102 -17.14 0.15 -3.34
C ILE A 102 -17.19 0.23 -1.82
N HIS A 103 -17.19 1.45 -1.29
CA HIS A 103 -17.36 1.73 0.14
C HIS A 103 -18.59 2.59 0.29
N TYR A 104 -19.63 2.05 0.90
CA TYR A 104 -20.88 2.74 1.15
C TYR A 104 -21.02 3.01 2.64
N ASP A 105 -21.21 4.28 2.99
CA ASP A 105 -21.55 4.72 4.32
C ASP A 105 -23.03 5.10 4.35
N LEU A 106 -23.81 4.34 5.11
CA LEU A 106 -25.27 4.52 5.17
C LEU A 106 -25.65 5.81 5.92
N GLU A 107 -24.86 6.20 6.92
CA GLU A 107 -25.14 7.41 7.72
C GLU A 107 -24.94 8.66 6.87
N GLU A 108 -23.87 8.67 6.07
CA GLU A 108 -23.62 9.74 5.11
C GLU A 108 -24.46 9.63 3.83
N GLN A 109 -25.13 8.51 3.58
CA GLN A 109 -25.78 8.18 2.31
C GLN A 109 -24.83 8.38 1.11
N ASN A 110 -23.56 8.02 1.29
CA ASN A 110 -22.52 8.23 0.30
C ASN A 110 -21.85 6.92 -0.09
N ALA A 111 -21.47 6.81 -1.36
CA ALA A 111 -20.66 5.73 -1.89
C ALA A 111 -19.37 6.27 -2.49
N LEU A 112 -18.24 5.71 -2.07
CA LEU A 112 -16.96 5.88 -2.74
C LEU A 112 -16.68 4.66 -3.62
N VAL A 113 -16.71 4.86 -4.93
CA VAL A 113 -16.46 3.82 -5.94
C VAL A 113 -15.04 3.99 -6.46
N LYS A 114 -14.25 2.92 -6.47
CA LYS A 114 -12.86 2.90 -6.97
C LYS A 114 -12.69 1.81 -8.00
N GLY A 115 -12.21 2.16 -9.18
CA GLY A 115 -11.79 1.23 -10.23
C GLY A 115 -10.26 1.21 -10.37
N SER A 116 -9.69 0.06 -10.69
CA SER A 116 -8.27 -0.09 -11.03
C SER A 116 -8.12 -1.15 -12.11
N PHE A 117 -7.43 -0.83 -13.20
CA PHE A 117 -7.24 -1.71 -14.35
C PHE A 117 -5.79 -1.62 -14.84
N ASP A 118 -5.17 -2.76 -15.09
CA ASP A 118 -3.85 -2.84 -15.70
C ASP A 118 -4.05 -2.97 -17.21
N LEU A 119 -3.64 -1.94 -17.97
CA LEU A 119 -3.71 -1.91 -19.43
C LEU A 119 -2.49 -2.58 -20.07
N GLY A 120 -1.46 -2.86 -19.27
CA GLY A 120 -0.25 -3.58 -19.65
C GLY A 120 0.66 -3.77 -18.44
N PRO A 121 1.85 -4.38 -18.63
CA PRO A 121 2.81 -4.61 -17.54
C PRO A 121 3.22 -3.34 -16.80
N ASN A 122 3.22 -2.22 -17.53
CA ASN A 122 3.76 -0.94 -17.10
C ASN A 122 2.71 0.18 -17.13
N LEU A 123 1.43 -0.11 -17.41
CA LEU A 123 0.41 0.92 -17.56
C LEU A 123 -0.80 0.60 -16.68
N HIS A 124 -1.03 1.44 -15.70
CA HIS A 124 -2.09 1.28 -14.71
C HIS A 124 -3.07 2.45 -14.80
N PHE A 125 -4.35 2.13 -14.83
CA PHE A 125 -5.43 3.11 -14.79
C PHE A 125 -6.21 2.96 -13.49
N LYS A 126 -6.49 4.07 -12.83
CA LYS A 126 -7.26 4.14 -11.59
C LYS A 126 -8.33 5.21 -11.72
N ALA A 127 -9.49 4.96 -11.14
CA ALA A 127 -10.56 5.92 -11.03
C ALA A 127 -11.15 5.84 -9.62
N ALA A 128 -11.47 6.99 -9.04
CA ALA A 128 -12.22 7.10 -7.80
C ALA A 128 -13.36 8.08 -8.01
N HIS A 129 -14.54 7.79 -7.47
CA HIS A 129 -15.71 8.65 -7.58
C HIS A 129 -16.50 8.63 -6.28
N ASP A 130 -16.72 9.82 -5.74
CA ASP A 130 -17.61 10.08 -4.61
C ASP A 130 -18.99 10.46 -5.14
N VAL A 131 -19.96 9.58 -4.89
CA VAL A 131 -21.30 9.67 -5.49
C VAL A 131 -22.09 10.85 -4.93
N LYS A 132 -22.00 11.12 -3.62
CA LYS A 132 -22.72 12.22 -2.98
C LYS A 132 -22.13 13.57 -3.37
N ALA A 133 -20.80 13.66 -3.41
CA ALA A 133 -20.12 14.89 -3.84
C ALA A 133 -20.21 15.10 -5.35
N GLN A 134 -20.54 14.08 -6.15
CA GLN A 134 -20.48 14.11 -7.62
C GLN A 134 -19.11 14.47 -8.18
N HIS A 135 -18.06 14.22 -7.39
CA HIS A 135 -16.67 14.49 -7.76
C HIS A 135 -15.86 13.19 -7.76
N GLY A 136 -14.89 13.11 -8.65
CA GLY A 136 -14.00 11.98 -8.76
C GLY A 136 -12.63 12.39 -9.24
N GLU A 137 -11.74 11.41 -9.32
CA GLU A 137 -10.40 11.55 -9.86
C GLU A 137 -10.10 10.34 -10.72
N VAL A 138 -9.50 10.58 -11.87
CA VAL A 138 -8.95 9.56 -12.76
C VAL A 138 -7.46 9.74 -12.81
N THR A 139 -6.71 8.65 -12.66
CA THR A 139 -5.25 8.63 -12.67
C THR A 139 -4.75 7.55 -13.62
N MET A 140 -3.80 7.91 -14.47
CA MET A 140 -3.06 6.98 -15.32
C MET A 140 -1.59 7.01 -14.92
N VAL A 141 -0.99 5.85 -14.71
CA VAL A 141 0.42 5.69 -14.30
C VAL A 141 1.13 4.80 -15.30
N ALA A 142 2.15 5.33 -15.97
CA ALA A 142 3.07 4.60 -16.80
C ALA A 142 4.40 4.39 -16.06
N ASP A 143 4.73 3.14 -15.72
CA ASP A 143 6.03 2.72 -15.22
C ASP A 143 7.03 2.64 -16.39
N LEU A 144 8.07 3.46 -16.34
CA LEU A 144 9.08 3.54 -17.39
C LEU A 144 10.24 2.56 -17.17
N GLY A 145 10.16 1.73 -16.12
CA GLY A 145 11.13 0.69 -15.78
C GLY A 145 12.24 1.16 -14.84
N ASP A 146 13.21 0.26 -14.62
CA ASP A 146 14.39 0.53 -13.80
C ASP A 146 15.17 1.74 -14.34
N PRO A 147 15.69 2.62 -13.46
CA PRO A 147 15.80 2.52 -12.00
C PRO A 147 14.56 2.94 -11.16
N GLY A 148 13.36 3.03 -11.73
CA GLY A 148 12.12 3.41 -11.02
C GLY A 148 11.55 4.75 -11.50
N TYR A 149 11.56 4.96 -12.82
CA TYR A 149 10.93 6.12 -13.43
C TYR A 149 9.45 5.84 -13.66
N ALA A 150 8.59 6.84 -13.43
CA ALA A 150 7.17 6.71 -13.75
C ALA A 150 6.57 8.05 -14.16
N LEU A 151 5.62 8.03 -15.10
CA LEU A 151 4.81 9.18 -15.46
C LEU A 151 3.37 8.97 -14.97
N GLU A 152 2.86 9.91 -14.19
CA GLU A 152 1.51 9.90 -13.65
C GLU A 152 0.73 11.10 -14.18
N ILE A 153 -0.46 10.86 -14.72
CA ILE A 153 -1.40 11.89 -15.18
C ILE A 153 -2.68 11.71 -14.38
N SER A 154 -3.12 12.74 -13.67
CA SER A 154 -4.39 12.72 -12.92
C SER A 154 -5.31 13.88 -13.30
N SER A 155 -6.62 13.66 -13.23
CA SER A 155 -7.64 14.65 -13.57
C SER A 155 -8.87 14.46 -12.72
N LEU A 156 -9.49 15.56 -12.30
CA LEU A 156 -10.77 15.55 -11.61
C LEU A 156 -11.92 15.22 -12.57
N VAL A 157 -13.01 14.66 -12.04
CA VAL A 157 -14.24 14.33 -12.79
C VAL A 157 -15.44 14.90 -12.03
N PRO A 158 -16.26 15.79 -12.59
CA PRO A 158 -16.16 16.34 -13.95
C PRO A 158 -14.86 17.11 -14.16
N THR A 159 -14.38 17.15 -15.41
CA THR A 159 -13.08 17.76 -15.73
C THR A 159 -13.11 19.25 -15.42
N VAL A 160 -12.26 19.64 -14.46
CA VAL A 160 -12.01 21.04 -14.10
C VAL A 160 -10.53 21.30 -14.42
N GLY A 161 -10.28 22.19 -15.38
CA GLY A 161 -8.92 22.60 -15.72
C GLY A 161 -8.10 21.55 -16.47
N VAL A 162 -6.78 21.73 -16.43
CA VAL A 162 -5.76 20.90 -17.04
C VAL A 162 -5.40 19.75 -16.09
N PRO A 163 -5.21 18.51 -16.59
CA PRO A 163 -4.77 17.40 -15.76
C PRO A 163 -3.40 17.68 -15.13
N ARG A 164 -3.24 17.22 -13.88
CA ARG A 164 -1.95 17.20 -13.20
C ARG A 164 -1.06 16.14 -13.84
N ALA A 165 0.19 16.49 -14.10
CA ALA A 165 1.21 15.58 -14.61
C ALA A 165 2.37 15.50 -13.62
N THR A 166 2.81 14.29 -13.27
CA THR A 166 3.92 14.05 -12.34
C THR A 166 4.92 13.07 -12.95
N LEU A 167 6.17 13.49 -13.08
CA LEU A 167 7.30 12.63 -13.43
C LEU A 167 8.03 12.22 -12.15
N LYS A 168 8.04 10.92 -11.87
CA LYS A 168 8.79 10.29 -10.77
C LYS A 168 10.08 9.69 -11.31
N PHE A 169 11.14 9.79 -10.51
CA PHE A 169 12.45 9.23 -10.78
C PHE A 169 13.09 8.78 -9.46
N PRO A 170 14.16 7.98 -9.46
CA PRO A 170 14.66 7.32 -8.24
C PRO A 170 15.02 8.29 -7.11
N LEU A 171 15.44 9.49 -7.49
CA LEU A 171 15.90 10.54 -6.59
C LEU A 171 14.82 11.58 -6.30
N GLY A 172 13.60 11.46 -6.83
CA GLY A 172 12.66 12.56 -6.71
C GLY A 172 11.42 12.50 -7.59
N GLU A 173 10.69 13.61 -7.61
CA GLU A 173 9.55 13.80 -8.50
C GLU A 173 9.39 15.27 -8.86
N VAL A 174 8.79 15.53 -10.03
CA VAL A 174 8.39 16.85 -10.49
C VAL A 174 6.93 16.77 -10.93
N SER A 175 6.11 17.70 -10.46
CA SER A 175 4.70 17.81 -10.81
C SER A 175 4.36 19.17 -11.39
N LEU A 176 3.49 19.14 -12.40
CA LEU A 176 2.83 20.27 -13.01
C LEU A 176 1.33 20.16 -12.73
N GLU A 177 0.74 21.18 -12.13
CA GLU A 177 -0.68 21.20 -11.75
C GLU A 177 -1.24 22.60 -11.93
N GLU A 178 -2.48 22.70 -12.42
CA GLU A 178 -3.19 23.98 -12.46
C GLU A 178 -3.77 24.27 -11.07
N LYS A 179 -3.40 25.40 -10.48
CA LYS A 179 -3.98 25.88 -9.22
C LYS A 179 -4.88 27.07 -9.49
N GLU A 180 -5.98 27.13 -8.77
CA GLU A 180 -6.85 28.31 -8.71
C GLU A 180 -6.32 29.25 -7.62
N GLU A 181 -5.85 30.43 -8.02
CA GLU A 181 -5.48 31.49 -7.07
C GLU A 181 -6.72 32.19 -6.49
N GLU A 182 -6.56 32.89 -5.37
CA GLU A 182 -7.63 33.63 -4.67
C GLU A 182 -8.42 34.60 -5.59
N GLU A 183 -7.83 35.06 -6.70
CA GLU A 183 -8.47 35.95 -7.69
C GLU A 183 -9.21 35.21 -8.83
N ALA A 184 -9.48 33.91 -8.71
CA ALA A 184 -10.04 33.03 -9.76
C ALA A 184 -9.20 33.01 -11.06
N ARG A 185 -7.93 33.41 -10.98
CA ARG A 185 -6.95 33.22 -12.05
C ARG A 185 -6.36 31.82 -11.90
N ARG A 186 -6.40 31.06 -12.99
CA ARG A 186 -5.77 29.74 -13.03
C ARG A 186 -4.32 29.90 -13.46
N THR A 187 -3.39 29.47 -12.62
CA THR A 187 -1.95 29.52 -12.87
C THR A 187 -1.39 28.10 -12.88
N LEU A 188 -0.46 27.84 -13.79
CA LEU A 188 0.26 26.57 -13.83
C LEU A 188 1.32 26.58 -12.74
N SER A 189 1.14 25.73 -11.74
CA SER A 189 2.10 25.50 -10.67
C SER A 189 3.08 24.40 -11.01
N VAL A 190 4.36 24.64 -10.74
CA VAL A 190 5.42 23.64 -10.82
C VAL A 190 5.91 23.36 -9.41
N SER A 191 5.97 22.09 -9.05
CA SER A 191 6.57 21.62 -7.81
C SER A 191 7.50 20.46 -8.07
N GLY A 192 8.49 20.27 -7.22
CA GLY A 192 9.40 19.15 -7.34
C GLY A 192 10.22 18.92 -6.09
N VAL A 193 10.67 17.69 -5.93
CA VAL A 193 11.57 17.31 -4.85
C VAL A 193 12.67 16.42 -5.40
N VAL A 194 13.91 16.73 -5.05
CA VAL A 194 15.09 15.91 -5.36
C VAL A 194 15.79 15.59 -4.06
N LYS A 195 16.15 14.33 -3.87
CA LYS A 195 16.89 13.81 -2.73
C LYS A 195 18.14 13.11 -3.25
N SER A 196 19.28 13.43 -2.67
CA SER A 196 20.53 12.77 -3.02
C SER A 196 21.35 12.53 -1.76
N GLN A 197 22.07 11.42 -1.73
CA GLN A 197 23.07 11.19 -0.71
C GLN A 197 24.29 12.09 -1.00
N LEU A 198 24.66 12.90 -0.02
CA LEU A 198 25.83 13.75 -0.08
C LEU A 198 26.64 13.51 1.19
N MET A 199 27.87 13.03 1.03
CA MET A 199 28.69 12.55 2.16
C MET A 199 27.92 11.51 3.00
N ASN A 200 27.84 11.72 4.32
CA ASN A 200 27.16 10.83 5.27
C ASN A 200 25.71 11.27 5.56
N GLY A 201 25.15 12.15 4.74
CA GLY A 201 23.80 12.67 4.92
C GLY A 201 22.98 12.71 3.64
N ILE A 202 21.76 13.19 3.77
CA ILE A 202 20.80 13.32 2.67
C ILE A 202 20.57 14.80 2.41
N CYS A 203 20.88 15.24 1.20
CA CYS A 203 20.47 16.55 0.69
C CYS A 203 19.08 16.42 0.07
N THR A 204 18.17 17.33 0.38
CA THR A 204 16.83 17.46 -0.21
C THR A 204 16.68 18.87 -0.75
N ALA A 205 16.38 19.00 -2.04
CA ALA A 205 15.89 20.23 -2.64
C ALA A 205 14.38 20.05 -2.90
N GLN A 206 13.57 20.97 -2.40
CA GLN A 206 12.12 20.97 -2.59
C GLN A 206 11.69 22.32 -3.15
N PHE A 207 11.06 22.33 -4.31
CA PHE A 207 10.51 23.52 -4.96
C PHE A 207 8.99 23.43 -4.95
N SER A 208 8.30 24.52 -4.60
CA SER A 208 6.85 24.65 -4.72
C SER A 208 6.51 26.11 -4.93
N ASP A 209 5.81 26.43 -6.02
CA ASP A 209 5.20 27.76 -6.23
C ASP A 209 6.18 28.92 -5.96
N GLU A 210 7.38 28.85 -6.56
CA GLU A 210 8.49 29.81 -6.41
C GLU A 210 9.36 29.70 -5.15
N ASP A 211 8.94 28.94 -4.14
CA ASP A 211 9.75 28.68 -2.95
C ASP A 211 10.67 27.47 -3.13
N LEU A 212 11.99 27.69 -2.99
CA LEU A 212 13.01 26.63 -2.98
C LEU A 212 13.53 26.40 -1.56
N LYS A 213 13.25 25.22 -1.01
CA LYS A 213 13.78 24.76 0.27
C LYS A 213 14.90 23.74 0.07
N LEU A 214 16.11 24.09 0.51
CA LEU A 214 17.24 23.19 0.58
C LEU A 214 17.41 22.70 2.01
N ARG A 215 17.53 21.39 2.22
CA ARG A 215 17.70 20.76 3.53
C ARG A 215 18.74 19.67 3.45
N TYR A 216 19.73 19.72 4.32
CA TYR A 216 20.64 18.60 4.54
C TYR A 216 20.26 17.89 5.83
N CYS A 217 20.37 16.56 5.86
CA CYS A 217 20.09 15.75 7.04
C CYS A 217 21.23 14.76 7.24
N TYR A 218 22.06 15.02 8.25
CA TYR A 218 23.01 14.05 8.77
C TYR A 218 22.44 13.43 10.05
N LYS A 219 22.51 12.11 10.16
CA LYS A 219 22.08 11.40 11.36
C LYS A 219 22.90 10.14 11.56
N ASP A 220 23.48 10.01 12.75
CA ASP A 220 24.09 8.79 13.27
C ASP A 220 23.34 8.32 14.54
N GLU A 221 23.89 7.33 15.25
CA GLU A 221 23.28 6.76 16.45
C GLU A 221 23.09 7.81 17.57
N ALA A 222 24.04 8.74 17.72
CA ALA A 222 24.10 9.66 18.84
C ALA A 222 23.85 11.12 18.44
N LEU A 223 23.86 11.48 17.15
CA LEU A 223 23.83 12.85 16.66
C LEU A 223 22.90 12.99 15.45
N SER A 224 22.17 14.10 15.37
CA SER A 224 21.56 14.54 14.11
C SER A 224 21.72 16.04 13.90
N ILE A 225 22.08 16.42 12.68
CA ILE A 225 22.29 17.80 12.25
C ILE A 225 21.46 18.04 10.99
N ILE A 226 20.59 19.05 11.01
CA ILE A 226 19.63 19.33 9.94
C ILE A 226 19.60 20.84 9.65
N PRO A 227 20.57 21.37 8.88
CA PRO A 227 20.49 22.73 8.35
C PRO A 227 19.47 22.77 7.20
N SER A 228 18.75 23.89 7.09
CA SER A 228 17.87 24.18 5.97
C SER A 228 17.85 25.68 5.65
N ILE A 229 17.67 25.99 4.38
CA ILE A 229 17.46 27.34 3.86
C ILE A 229 16.26 27.32 2.92
N SER A 230 15.39 28.32 3.05
CA SER A 230 14.34 28.61 2.08
C SER A 230 14.70 29.85 1.26
N LEU A 231 14.54 29.79 -0.06
CA LEU A 231 14.70 30.87 -1.02
C LEU A 231 13.35 31.15 -1.68
N PRO A 232 13.04 32.41 -2.05
CA PRO A 232 13.88 33.60 -1.94
C PRO A 232 13.88 34.26 -0.54
N SER A 233 13.07 33.76 0.40
CA SER A 233 12.94 34.35 1.74
C SER A 233 14.24 34.39 2.57
N ASN A 234 15.26 33.62 2.17
CA ASN A 234 16.52 33.42 2.90
C ASN A 234 16.31 32.98 4.36
N ALA A 235 15.19 32.32 4.66
CA ALA A 235 14.90 31.84 6.00
C ALA A 235 15.81 30.64 6.31
N LEU A 236 16.67 30.79 7.32
CA LEU A 236 17.56 29.72 7.77
C LEU A 236 16.93 28.99 8.96
N SER A 237 17.11 27.68 8.98
CA SER A 237 16.79 26.85 10.14
C SER A 237 17.90 25.86 10.41
N PHE A 238 18.18 25.59 11.68
CA PHE A 238 19.15 24.58 12.08
C PHE A 238 18.59 23.77 13.23
N ALA A 239 18.39 22.47 13.00
CA ALA A 239 18.03 21.55 14.06
C ALA A 239 19.23 20.65 14.41
N PHE A 240 19.50 20.56 15.70
CA PHE A 240 20.58 19.77 16.28
C PHE A 240 20.05 18.88 17.39
N LYS A 241 20.50 17.63 17.39
CA LYS A 241 20.18 16.65 18.42
C LYS A 241 21.44 15.90 18.80
N ARG A 242 21.72 15.80 20.09
CA ARG A 242 22.78 14.92 20.61
C ARG A 242 22.21 14.05 21.74
N GLN A 243 22.38 12.75 21.60
CA GLN A 243 22.11 11.78 22.64
C GLN A 243 23.42 11.50 23.38
N PHE A 244 23.39 11.65 24.71
CA PHE A 244 24.53 11.37 25.57
C PHE A 244 24.39 10.00 26.24
N THR A 245 23.16 9.61 26.60
CA THR A 245 22.81 8.29 27.15
C THR A 245 21.42 7.86 26.64
N PRO A 246 20.97 6.62 26.85
CA PRO A 246 19.60 6.20 26.48
C PRO A 246 18.50 7.08 27.08
N SER A 247 18.75 7.68 28.24
CA SER A 247 17.82 8.54 28.96
C SER A 247 18.08 10.05 28.80
N ASN A 248 19.27 10.47 28.36
CA ASN A 248 19.65 11.88 28.27
C ASN A 248 19.91 12.34 26.82
N LYS A 249 19.21 13.40 26.41
CA LYS A 249 19.21 13.91 25.04
C LYS A 249 19.05 15.42 25.01
N LEU A 250 20.00 16.10 24.36
CA LEU A 250 19.92 17.51 24.00
C LEU A 250 19.22 17.68 22.65
N ARG A 251 18.32 18.67 22.57
CA ARG A 251 17.67 19.12 21.34
C ARG A 251 17.79 20.64 21.26
N TYR A 252 18.23 21.16 20.13
CA TYR A 252 18.27 22.59 19.85
C TYR A 252 17.68 22.85 18.46
N ASN A 253 16.75 23.80 18.35
CA ASN A 253 16.15 24.22 17.10
C ASN A 253 16.30 25.73 16.99
N LEU A 254 17.06 26.19 16.01
CA LEU A 254 17.22 27.59 15.67
C LEU A 254 16.44 27.90 14.40
N TYR A 255 15.63 28.95 14.45
CA TYR A 255 14.98 29.54 13.29
C TYR A 255 15.46 30.98 13.18
N THR A 256 15.92 31.39 12.00
CA THR A 256 16.37 32.75 11.76
C THR A 256 15.70 33.33 10.52
N LEU A 257 14.93 34.40 10.73
CA LEU A 257 14.46 35.29 9.67
C LEU A 257 15.55 36.36 9.44
N PHE A 258 16.11 36.43 8.23
CA PHE A 258 17.34 37.18 7.94
C PHE A 258 17.21 38.72 7.98
N ILE A 259 16.05 39.28 8.34
CA ILE A 259 15.87 40.74 8.47
C ILE A 259 16.74 41.34 9.60
N GLN A 260 17.26 40.55 10.54
CA GLN A 260 18.07 41.06 11.67
C GLN A 260 19.55 40.69 11.67
N ILE A 261 20.02 39.75 10.84
CA ILE A 261 21.39 39.24 10.97
C ILE A 261 22.47 40.16 10.37
N GLN A 262 22.13 40.99 9.37
CA GLN A 262 23.09 41.98 8.85
C GLN A 262 23.52 43.01 9.91
N ARG A 263 22.69 43.29 10.92
CA ARG A 263 23.05 44.17 12.04
C ARG A 263 23.80 43.46 13.16
N SER A 264 23.48 42.20 13.45
CA SER A 264 24.08 41.47 14.58
C SER A 264 25.45 40.85 14.29
N ILE A 265 25.72 40.39 13.06
CA ILE A 265 27.05 39.81 12.74
C ILE A 265 28.12 40.91 12.63
N LEU A 266 27.80 42.09 12.10
CA LEU A 266 28.73 43.23 12.09
C LEU A 266 29.04 43.73 13.51
N SER A 267 28.10 43.65 14.45
CA SER A 267 28.32 44.05 15.84
C SER A 267 29.04 42.98 16.67
N PHE A 268 28.95 41.70 16.32
CA PHE A 268 29.71 40.64 16.98
C PHE A 268 31.19 40.63 16.57
N PHE A 269 31.52 41.03 15.34
CA PHE A 269 32.93 41.17 14.90
C PHE A 269 33.58 42.51 15.28
N ALA A 270 32.82 43.52 15.70
CA ALA A 270 33.36 44.80 16.17
C ALA A 270 33.76 44.82 17.66
N CYS A 271 33.43 43.78 18.43
CA CYS A 271 33.71 43.68 19.86
C CYS A 271 34.61 42.47 20.19
N THR A 272 35.83 42.45 19.66
CA THR A 272 36.93 41.70 20.28
C THR A 272 38.08 42.66 20.57
N PRO A 273 38.36 43.00 21.83
CA PRO A 273 39.54 43.77 22.16
C PRO A 273 40.77 42.87 21.96
N TYR A 274 41.68 43.34 21.12
CA TYR A 274 43.05 42.85 21.00
C TYR A 274 43.72 42.99 22.36
N VAL A 275 44.03 41.87 23.03
CA VAL A 275 44.93 41.87 24.19
C VAL A 275 46.29 41.43 23.67
N ALA A 276 47.24 42.37 23.67
CA ALA A 276 48.67 42.13 23.57
C ALA A 276 49.28 42.21 24.98
#